data_AF-L8FRT8-F1
#
_entry.id   AF-L8FRT8-F1
#
_cell.length_a   1.000
_cell.length_b   1.000
_cell.length_c   1.000
_cell.angle_alpha   90.00
_cell.angle_beta   90.00
_cell.angle_gamma   90.00
#
_symmetry.space_group_name_H-M   'P 1'
#
loop_
_entity.id
_entity.type
_entity.pdbx_description
1 polymer ?
#
loop_
_entity_poly.entity_id
_entity_poly.type
_entity_poly.pdbx_seq_one_letter_code
_entity_poly.pdbx_strand_id
1 'polypeptide(L)'
;MTLEPQYLFATHGFRSAEEMMDLLGSYYLTGNETEQARNLFDDLQMGEKGHASETFPEFKARFQSAAITGQVSESEWFRYMWNKLTPQFRSRVAIIKNQWNGEYQTIVTTEQEGWPTTGQEGGRSHETGPGTWRGSGE
;
A
#
# COMPACT_ATOMS: atom_id res chain seq x y z
N MET A 1 9.98 -19.34 -45.39
CA MET A 1 9.69 -20.08 -44.15
C MET A 1 8.57 -19.33 -43.44
N THR A 2 7.35 -19.85 -43.52
CA THR A 2 6.18 -19.33 -42.81
C THR A 2 6.11 -20.02 -41.45
N LEU A 3 6.17 -19.24 -40.37
CA LEU A 3 5.87 -19.71 -39.02
C LEU A 3 4.35 -19.87 -38.91
N GLU A 4 3.84 -21.05 -39.29
CA GLU A 4 2.46 -21.43 -39.02
C GLU A 4 2.28 -21.59 -37.50
N PRO A 5 1.34 -20.88 -36.86
CA PRO A 5 1.04 -21.08 -35.45
C PRO A 5 0.43 -22.48 -35.23
N GLN A 6 1.09 -23.29 -34.40
CA GLN A 6 0.61 -24.64 -34.02
C GLN A 6 -0.58 -24.61 -33.04
N TYR A 7 -1.57 -23.73 -33.23
CA TYR A 7 -2.77 -23.69 -32.40
C TYR A 7 -3.86 -24.71 -32.80
N LEU A 8 -3.68 -25.41 -33.92
CA LEU A 8 -4.74 -26.27 -34.49
C LEU A 8 -4.54 -27.78 -34.26
N PHE A 9 -3.46 -28.23 -33.58
CA PHE A 9 -3.17 -29.67 -33.46
C PHE A 9 -3.57 -30.33 -32.13
N ALA A 10 -4.13 -29.59 -31.18
CA ALA A 10 -4.62 -30.18 -29.95
C ALA A 10 -6.12 -29.91 -29.79
N THR A 11 -6.93 -30.89 -30.20
CA THR A 11 -8.25 -31.11 -29.59
C THR A 11 -8.06 -31.59 -28.15
N HIS A 12 -7.37 -30.81 -27.32
CA HIS A 12 -7.32 -30.99 -25.89
C HIS A 12 -8.29 -29.98 -25.30
N GLY A 13 -9.49 -30.46 -24.98
CA GLY A 13 -10.36 -29.72 -24.06
C GLY A 13 -9.61 -29.58 -22.74
N PHE A 14 -9.37 -28.34 -22.31
CA PHE A 14 -8.87 -28.08 -20.97
C PHE A 14 -9.81 -28.70 -19.95
N ARG A 15 -9.26 -29.41 -18.96
CA ARG A 15 -10.03 -30.08 -17.91
C ARG A 15 -10.57 -29.09 -16.88
N SER A 16 -9.97 -27.90 -16.80
CA SER A 16 -10.41 -26.80 -15.94
C SER A 16 -9.94 -25.43 -16.46
N ALA A 17 -10.56 -24.36 -15.95
CA ALA A 17 -10.09 -23.00 -16.18
C ALA A 17 -8.68 -22.76 -15.59
N GLU A 18 -8.31 -23.48 -14.54
CA GLU A 18 -6.99 -23.42 -13.91
C GLU A 18 -5.91 -23.98 -14.85
N GLU A 19 -6.15 -25.11 -15.51
CA GLU A 19 -5.21 -25.68 -16.50
C GLU A 19 -5.00 -24.75 -17.71
N MET A 20 -6.07 -24.07 -18.15
CA MET A 20 -5.98 -23.07 -19.20
C MET A 20 -5.16 -21.84 -18.74
N MET A 21 -5.36 -21.39 -17.51
CA MET A 21 -4.63 -20.25 -16.93
C MET A 21 -3.16 -20.59 -16.66
N ASP A 22 -2.84 -21.80 -16.22
CA ASP A 22 -1.47 -22.29 -16.05
C ASP A 22 -0.74 -22.40 -17.39
N LEU A 23 -1.41 -22.92 -18.43
CA LEU A 23 -0.84 -22.99 -19.77
C LEU A 23 -0.59 -21.58 -20.32
N LEU A 24 -1.56 -20.66 -20.22
CA LEU A 24 -1.37 -19.27 -20.60
C LEU A 24 -0.23 -18.63 -19.78
N GLY A 25 -0.19 -18.85 -18.48
CA GLY A 25 0.90 -18.40 -17.61
C GLY A 25 2.27 -18.89 -18.07
N SER A 26 2.37 -20.14 -18.50
CA SER A 26 3.62 -20.73 -19.00
C SER A 26 4.12 -20.13 -20.32
N TYR A 27 3.23 -19.58 -21.15
CA TYR A 27 3.58 -18.95 -22.42
C TYR A 27 3.83 -17.44 -22.32
N TYR A 28 3.22 -16.76 -21.34
CA TYR A 28 3.20 -15.30 -21.24
C TYR A 28 4.03 -14.73 -20.07
N LEU A 29 4.53 -15.55 -19.15
CA LEU A 29 5.45 -15.11 -18.09
C LEU A 29 6.81 -15.77 -18.31
N THR A 30 7.65 -15.13 -19.12
CA THR A 30 9.06 -15.48 -19.21
C THR A 30 9.78 -15.07 -17.92
N GLY A 31 10.82 -15.81 -17.51
CA GLY A 31 11.59 -15.47 -16.29
C GLY A 31 12.13 -14.02 -16.29
N ASN A 32 12.36 -13.45 -17.47
CA ASN A 32 12.76 -12.06 -17.66
C ASN A 32 11.65 -11.05 -17.31
N GLU A 33 10.37 -11.35 -17.55
CA GLU A 33 9.25 -10.47 -17.17
C GLU A 33 9.05 -10.46 -15.66
N THR A 34 9.22 -11.61 -15.00
CA THR A 34 9.18 -11.70 -13.53
C THR A 34 10.31 -10.91 -12.90
N GLU A 35 11.53 -11.00 -13.45
CA GLU A 35 12.67 -10.21 -12.99
C GLU A 35 12.47 -8.71 -13.21
N GLN A 36 11.95 -8.31 -14.37
CA GLN A 36 11.59 -6.91 -14.64
C GLN A 36 10.51 -6.40 -13.68
N ALA A 37 9.46 -7.19 -13.43
CA ALA A 37 8.42 -6.83 -12.48
C ALA A 37 8.96 -6.70 -11.05
N ARG A 38 9.91 -7.57 -10.66
CA ARG A 38 10.60 -7.47 -9.37
C ARG A 38 11.43 -6.19 -9.28
N ASN A 39 12.19 -5.85 -10.32
CA ASN A 39 12.97 -4.61 -10.37
C ASN A 39 12.08 -3.37 -10.28
N LEU A 40 10.95 -3.36 -11.01
CA LEU A 40 9.95 -2.29 -10.92
C LEU A 40 9.36 -2.17 -9.52
N PHE A 41 9.08 -3.31 -8.86
CA PHE A 41 8.65 -3.30 -7.47
C PHE A 41 9.74 -2.74 -6.55
N ASP A 42 11.00 -3.10 -6.75
CA ASP A 42 12.12 -2.66 -5.90
C ASP A 42 12.37 -1.15 -6.01
N ASP A 43 12.24 -0.59 -7.21
CA ASP A 43 12.38 0.85 -7.47
C ASP A 43 11.17 1.67 -7.01
N LEU A 44 9.98 1.05 -6.87
CA LEU A 44 8.75 1.73 -6.47
C LEU A 44 8.92 2.54 -5.17
N GLN A 45 8.61 3.84 -5.23
CA GLN A 45 8.56 4.72 -4.06
C GLN A 45 7.32 5.62 -4.11
N MET A 46 6.76 5.92 -2.94
CA MET A 46 5.68 6.89 -2.84
C MET A 46 6.23 8.27 -3.18
N GLY A 47 5.53 9.02 -4.03
CA GLY A 47 5.96 10.37 -4.40
C GLY A 47 7.16 10.42 -5.36
N GLU A 48 7.48 9.33 -6.05
CA GLU A 48 8.55 9.30 -7.06
C GLU A 48 8.27 10.23 -8.25
N LYS A 49 9.25 10.40 -9.14
CA LYS A 49 9.13 11.30 -10.30
C LYS A 49 7.93 10.91 -11.17
N GLY A 50 6.97 11.82 -11.32
CA GLY A 50 5.69 11.56 -12.00
C GLY A 50 4.51 11.30 -11.05
N HIS A 51 4.78 11.09 -9.77
CA HIS A 51 3.80 10.81 -8.70
C HIS A 51 3.94 11.76 -7.51
N ALA A 52 4.53 12.95 -7.68
CA ALA A 52 4.83 13.86 -6.56
C ALA A 52 3.61 14.30 -5.72
N SER A 53 2.42 14.31 -6.31
CA SER A 53 1.15 14.65 -5.65
C SER A 53 0.30 13.42 -5.30
N GLU A 54 0.90 12.23 -5.36
CA GLU A 54 0.20 10.97 -5.12
C GLU A 54 -0.30 10.88 -3.68
N THR A 55 -1.56 10.47 -3.55
CA THR A 55 -2.19 10.13 -2.28
C THR A 55 -1.81 8.71 -1.86
N PHE A 56 -1.88 8.41 -0.56
CA PHE A 56 -1.57 7.05 -0.11
C PHE A 56 -2.47 5.97 -0.75
N PRO A 57 -3.80 6.15 -0.92
CA PRO A 57 -4.62 5.12 -1.57
C PRO A 57 -4.18 4.79 -3.00
N GLU A 58 -3.76 5.80 -3.77
CA GLU A 58 -3.19 5.63 -5.11
C GLU A 58 -1.87 4.85 -5.04
N PHE A 59 -0.98 5.25 -4.13
CA PHE A 59 0.29 4.55 -3.90
C PHE A 59 0.08 3.09 -3.50
N LYS A 60 -0.87 2.84 -2.61
CA LYS A 60 -1.23 1.50 -2.13
C LYS A 60 -1.70 0.62 -3.29
N ALA A 61 -2.56 1.14 -4.16
CA ALA A 61 -3.02 0.39 -5.33
C ALA A 61 -1.86 0.00 -6.25
N ARG A 62 -0.92 0.93 -6.51
CA ARG A 62 0.30 0.65 -7.28
C ARG A 62 1.20 -0.37 -6.59
N PHE A 63 1.40 -0.24 -5.29
CA PHE A 63 2.16 -1.19 -4.48
C PHE A 63 1.59 -2.60 -4.57
N GLN A 64 0.28 -2.76 -4.38
CA GLN A 64 -0.36 -4.09 -4.44
C GLN A 64 -0.24 -4.69 -5.84
N SER A 65 -0.48 -3.89 -6.88
CA SER A 65 -0.29 -4.32 -8.26
C SER A 65 1.14 -4.79 -8.49
N ALA A 66 2.15 -3.99 -8.13
CA ALA A 66 3.55 -4.30 -8.33
C ALA A 66 4.02 -5.49 -7.48
N ALA A 67 3.54 -5.63 -6.24
CA ALA A 67 3.87 -6.74 -5.36
C ALA A 67 3.34 -8.08 -5.90
N ILE A 68 2.11 -8.08 -6.43
CA ILE A 68 1.48 -9.26 -7.04
C ILE A 68 2.23 -9.63 -8.32
N THR A 69 2.46 -8.69 -9.23
CA THR A 69 3.17 -8.95 -10.49
C THR A 69 4.63 -9.35 -10.24
N GLY A 70 5.28 -8.75 -9.25
CA GLY A 70 6.64 -9.09 -8.83
C GLY A 70 6.75 -10.37 -8.00
N GLN A 71 5.63 -11.03 -7.65
CA GLN A 71 5.58 -12.24 -6.80
C GLN A 71 6.22 -12.05 -5.42
N VAL A 72 6.03 -10.88 -4.81
CA VAL A 72 6.53 -10.56 -3.46
C VAL A 72 5.68 -11.29 -2.43
N SER A 73 6.30 -12.01 -1.50
CA SER A 73 5.58 -12.72 -0.44
C SER A 73 4.81 -11.76 0.47
N GLU A 74 3.54 -12.04 0.74
CA GLU A 74 2.67 -11.18 1.57
C GLU A 74 3.24 -10.89 2.96
N SER A 75 3.97 -11.84 3.56
CA SER A 75 4.66 -11.66 4.85
C SER A 75 5.68 -10.52 4.84
N GLU A 76 6.20 -10.14 3.67
CA GLU A 76 7.15 -9.04 3.52
C GLU A 76 6.47 -7.70 3.19
N TRP A 77 5.18 -7.70 2.85
CA TRP A 77 4.51 -6.50 2.34
C TRP A 77 4.50 -5.36 3.34
N PHE A 78 4.36 -5.65 4.65
CA PHE A 78 4.47 -4.62 5.68
C PHE A 78 5.84 -3.93 5.66
N ARG A 79 6.91 -4.72 5.61
CA ARG A 79 8.30 -4.23 5.59
C ARG A 79 8.53 -3.36 4.36
N TYR A 80 8.12 -3.85 3.19
CA TYR A 80 8.29 -3.10 1.94
C TYR A 80 7.43 -1.84 1.90
N MET A 81 6.15 -1.93 2.25
CA MET A 81 5.25 -0.77 2.30
C MET A 81 5.86 0.30 3.21
N TRP A 82 6.22 -0.05 4.45
CA TRP A 82 6.87 0.90 5.37
C TRP A 82 8.11 1.55 4.76
N ASN A 83 8.96 0.78 4.07
CA ASN A 83 10.20 1.27 3.48
C ASN A 83 10.04 2.04 2.17
N LYS A 84 8.86 2.03 1.55
CA LYS A 84 8.58 2.74 0.31
C LYS A 84 7.75 4.02 0.52
N LEU A 85 7.26 4.25 1.75
CA LEU A 85 6.59 5.50 2.12
C LEU A 85 7.57 6.67 2.20
N THR A 86 7.09 7.87 1.87
CA THR A 86 7.88 9.09 2.02
C THR A 86 8.23 9.34 3.50
N PRO A 87 9.35 10.02 3.80
CA PRO A 87 9.70 10.38 5.18
C PRO A 87 8.60 11.19 5.89
N GLN A 88 7.95 12.09 5.13
CA GLN A 88 6.85 12.92 5.63
C GLN A 88 5.66 12.07 6.05
N PHE A 89 5.29 11.08 5.24
CA PHE A 89 4.19 10.18 5.56
C PHE A 89 4.54 9.31 6.77
N ARG A 90 5.74 8.71 6.80
CA ARG A 90 6.22 7.92 7.95
C ARG A 90 6.20 8.71 9.25
N SER A 91 6.57 9.99 9.22
CA SER A 91 6.51 10.84 10.41
C SER A 91 5.08 11.01 10.94
N ARG A 92 4.09 11.13 10.05
CA ARG A 92 2.67 11.30 10.43
C ARG A 92 2.10 10.04 11.05
N VAL A 93 2.47 8.87 10.53
CA VAL A 93 1.95 7.58 10.99
C VAL A 93 2.85 6.90 12.04
N ALA A 94 3.96 7.51 12.44
CA ALA A 94 4.89 6.93 13.42
C ALA A 94 4.23 6.65 14.78
N ILE A 95 3.28 7.49 15.18
CA ILE A 95 2.57 7.40 16.46
C ILE A 95 1.69 6.14 16.53
N ILE A 96 1.09 5.77 15.39
CA ILE A 96 0.16 4.64 15.25
C ILE A 96 0.84 3.38 14.68
N LYS A 97 2.10 3.49 14.24
CA LYS A 97 2.90 2.34 13.74
C LYS A 97 2.92 1.16 14.72
N ASN A 98 2.99 1.44 16.02
CA ASN A 98 3.00 0.40 17.05
C ASN A 98 1.67 -0.37 17.15
N GLN A 99 0.57 0.19 16.65
CA GLN A 99 -0.74 -0.47 16.60
C GLN A 99 -0.86 -1.40 15.39
N TRP A 100 0.03 -1.27 14.41
CA TRP A 100 -0.02 -2.08 13.20
C TRP A 100 0.52 -3.49 13.36
N ASN A 101 1.23 -3.78 14.46
CA ASN A 101 1.77 -5.12 14.79
C ASN A 101 2.59 -5.79 13.67
N GLY A 102 3.13 -5.03 12.71
CA GLY A 102 3.83 -5.60 11.57
C GLY A 102 2.93 -6.23 10.50
N GLU A 103 1.62 -6.04 10.59
CA GLU A 103 0.66 -6.59 9.64
C GLU A 103 0.32 -5.58 8.55
N TYR A 104 0.30 -6.01 7.30
CA TYR A 104 -0.06 -5.13 6.18
C TYR A 104 -1.53 -4.67 6.27
N GLN A 105 -2.44 -5.52 6.75
CA GLN A 105 -3.87 -5.25 6.79
C GLN A 105 -4.24 -4.11 7.76
N THR A 106 -3.48 -3.94 8.84
CA THR A 106 -3.73 -2.88 9.82
C THR A 106 -3.38 -1.49 9.26
N ILE A 107 -2.37 -1.39 8.39
CA ILE A 107 -2.07 -0.16 7.65
C ILE A 107 -3.30 0.27 6.81
N VAL A 108 -3.96 -0.71 6.19
CA VAL A 108 -5.11 -0.50 5.30
C VAL A 108 -6.34 -0.01 6.06
N THR A 109 -6.62 -0.58 7.22
CA THR A 109 -7.82 -0.25 8.00
C THR A 109 -7.71 1.14 8.65
N THR A 110 -6.52 1.54 9.08
CA THR A 110 -6.31 2.83 9.75
C THR A 110 -6.57 4.05 8.84
N GLU A 111 -6.52 3.85 7.51
CA GLU A 111 -6.85 4.89 6.53
C GLU A 111 -8.36 5.19 6.43
N GLN A 112 -9.19 4.14 6.45
CA GLN A 112 -10.64 4.28 6.25
C GLN A 112 -11.30 5.03 7.39
N GLU A 113 -10.74 4.97 8.59
CA GLU A 113 -11.27 5.61 9.78
C GLU A 113 -10.88 7.10 9.90
N GLY A 114 -10.13 7.62 8.92
CA GLY A 114 -9.60 8.97 8.97
C GLY A 114 -8.41 9.04 9.91
N TRP A 115 -7.22 9.24 9.34
CA TRP A 115 -6.02 9.47 10.12
C TRP A 115 -6.24 10.59 11.14
N PRO A 116 -5.68 10.51 12.35
CA PRO A 116 -5.66 11.65 13.24
C PRO A 116 -4.86 12.75 12.55
N THR A 117 -5.54 13.72 11.95
CA THR A 117 -4.97 15.00 11.58
C THR A 117 -4.56 15.66 12.89
N THR A 118 -3.33 15.42 13.33
CA THR A 118 -2.77 16.13 14.47
C THR A 118 -2.65 17.60 14.07
N GLY A 119 -3.68 18.34 14.46
CA GLY A 119 -3.86 19.77 14.27
C GLY A 119 -4.92 20.27 15.25
N GLN A 120 -4.95 19.74 16.48
CA GLN A 120 -5.44 20.51 17.61
C GLN A 120 -4.25 21.34 18.10
N GLU A 121 -3.98 22.37 17.30
CA GLU A 121 -3.11 23.49 17.65
C GLU A 121 -3.61 24.06 18.99
N GLY A 122 -2.68 24.27 19.92
CA GLY A 122 -2.97 24.93 21.18
C GLY A 122 -3.66 26.26 20.90
N GLY A 123 -4.91 26.35 21.34
CA GLY A 123 -5.80 27.45 20.95
C GLY A 123 -6.83 27.74 22.02
N ARG A 124 -6.37 28.49 23.04
CA ARG A 124 -7.19 29.38 23.87
C ARG A 124 -8.10 28.68 24.88
N SER A 125 -7.55 28.47 26.09
CA SER A 125 -8.36 28.60 27.30
C SER A 125 -8.93 30.02 27.30
N HIS A 126 -10.15 30.16 26.80
CA HIS A 126 -10.99 31.29 27.15
C HIS A 126 -11.29 31.09 28.63
N GLU A 127 -10.71 31.93 29.47
CA GLU A 127 -11.13 32.11 30.85
C GLU A 127 -12.58 32.59 30.83
N THR A 128 -13.52 31.65 30.84
CA THR A 128 -14.89 31.91 31.28
C THR A 128 -14.90 31.70 32.78
N GLY A 129 -14.71 32.79 33.53
CA GLY A 129 -15.00 32.78 34.96
C GLY A 129 -16.48 32.45 35.22
N PRO A 130 -16.77 31.84 36.38
CA PRO A 130 -18.00 32.10 37.08
C PRO A 130 -17.69 32.77 38.43
N GLY A 131 -18.65 33.58 38.87
CA GLY A 131 -18.49 34.51 39.99
C GLY A 131 -18.26 33.87 41.36
N THR A 132 -17.88 34.76 42.28
CA THR A 132 -18.38 34.90 43.67
C THR A 132 -18.82 33.60 44.34
N TRP A 133 -18.20 33.12 45.42
CA TRP A 133 -18.08 33.77 46.73
C TRP A 133 -16.97 33.10 47.59
N ARG A 134 -16.18 33.89 48.33
CA ARG A 134 -15.70 33.53 49.69
C ARG A 134 -15.18 34.79 50.40
N GLY A 135 -15.77 35.11 51.55
CA GLY A 135 -15.31 36.17 52.44
C GLY A 135 -14.13 35.78 53.32
N SER A 136 -13.40 36.80 53.76
CA SER A 136 -12.51 36.97 54.93
C SER A 136 -11.94 38.38 54.73
N GLY A 137 -11.99 39.37 55.62
CA GLY A 137 -11.82 39.39 57.07
C GLY A 137 -10.80 40.50 57.33
N GLU A 138 -11.08 41.33 58.35
CA GLU A 138 -10.37 42.54 58.83
C GLU A 138 -10.77 43.89 58.21
#